data_AF-A0A8F1MBP0-F1
#
_entry.id   AF-A0A8F1MBP0-F1
#
_cell.length_a   1.000
_cell.length_b   1.000
_cell.length_c   1.000
_cell.angle_alpha   90.00
_cell.angle_beta   90.00
_cell.angle_gamma   90.00
#
_symmetry.space_group_name_H-M   'P 1'
#
loop_
_entity.id
_entity.type
_entity.pdbx_description
1 polymer ?
#
loop_
_entity_poly.entity_id
_entity_poly.type
_entity_poly.pdbx_seq_one_letter_code
_entity_poly.pdbx_strand_id
1 'polypeptide(L)'
;MASVSGSVAGPIGILGVLFPSVVSSGIEYIIFVAALISLTLAVMNILPIPALDGGRWFTMTDFPSNLRKDLTKEREENIQATGMLILLILTILVTISDVGKLF
;
A
#
# COMPACT_ATOMS: atom_id res chain seq x y z
N MET A 1 27.24 0.02 -1.52
CA MET A 1 25.87 -0.52 -1.68
C MET A 1 24.99 -0.06 -0.52
N ALA A 2 24.87 1.25 -0.33
CA ALA A 2 24.11 1.87 0.76
C ALA A 2 23.28 2.99 0.13
N SER A 3 21.95 2.87 0.21
CA SER A 3 21.00 4.00 0.32
C SER A 3 19.55 3.66 -0.03
N VAL A 4 19.22 2.48 -0.58
CA VAL A 4 17.80 2.14 -0.81
C VAL A 4 17.00 2.08 0.50
N SER A 5 17.65 1.75 1.62
CA SER A 5 17.05 1.72 2.96
C SER A 5 16.70 3.10 3.55
N GLY A 6 17.18 4.20 2.93
CA GLY A 6 16.94 5.58 3.37
C GLY A 6 15.96 6.36 2.48
N SER A 7 15.63 5.84 1.29
CA SER A 7 14.67 6.49 0.37
C SER A 7 13.23 6.02 0.57
N VAL A 8 13.02 4.95 1.34
CA VAL A 8 11.68 4.45 1.70
C VAL A 8 11.39 4.91 3.12
N ALA A 9 10.70 6.04 3.25
CA ALA A 9 10.10 6.44 4.50
C ALA A 9 8.91 5.51 4.74
N GLY A 10 8.97 4.69 5.80
CA GLY A 10 7.80 3.93 6.20
C GLY A 10 6.77 4.83 6.91
N PRO A 11 5.65 4.25 7.37
CA PRO A 11 4.50 5.00 7.87
C PRO A 11 4.85 6.01 8.96
N ILE A 12 5.77 5.64 9.86
CA ILE A 12 6.15 6.51 10.98
C ILE A 12 7.08 7.61 10.51
N GLY A 13 7.99 7.33 9.57
CA GLY A 13 8.86 8.36 8.98
C GLY A 13 8.06 9.43 8.22
N ILE A 14 7.02 9.03 7.51
CA ILE A 14 6.10 9.96 6.83
C ILE A 14 5.35 10.81 7.87
N LEU A 15 4.81 10.19 8.91
CA LEU A 15 4.07 10.90 9.96
C LEU A 15 4.94 11.86 10.79
N GLY A 16 6.15 11.43 11.13
CA GLY A 16 7.04 12.15 12.05
C GLY A 16 7.93 13.20 11.41
N VAL A 17 8.28 13.05 10.12
CA VAL A 17 9.25 13.94 9.44
C VAL A 17 8.58 14.75 8.34
N LEU A 18 7.81 14.10 7.47
CA LEU A 18 7.21 14.76 6.32
C LEU A 18 6.01 15.63 6.72
N PHE A 19 5.04 15.12 7.49
CA PHE A 19 3.85 15.92 7.81
C PHE A 19 4.10 17.21 8.58
N PRO A 20 4.96 17.27 9.62
CA PRO A 20 5.24 18.53 10.30
C PRO A 20 5.79 19.59 9.34
N SER A 21 6.70 19.18 8.44
CA SER A 21 7.28 20.04 7.41
C SER A 21 6.21 20.55 6.42
N VAL A 22 5.29 19.67 6.01
CA VAL A 22 4.21 19.99 5.05
C VAL A 22 3.18 20.94 5.67
N VAL A 23 2.76 20.70 6.92
CA VAL A 23 1.76 21.51 7.62
C VAL A 23 2.26 22.94 7.86
N SER A 24 3.54 23.10 8.17
CA SER A 24 4.16 24.42 8.33
C SER A 24 4.35 25.20 7.02
N SER A 25 4.21 24.54 5.87
CA SER A 25 4.44 25.13 4.53
C SER A 25 3.20 25.78 3.91
N GLY A 26 2.05 25.76 4.60
CA GLY A 26 0.80 26.37 4.13
C GLY A 26 -0.12 25.45 3.33
N ILE A 27 -1.35 25.89 3.08
CA ILE A 27 -2.43 25.02 2.59
C ILE A 27 -2.22 24.53 1.15
N GLU A 28 -1.60 25.34 0.30
CA GLU A 28 -1.30 24.98 -1.09
C GLU A 28 -0.36 23.76 -1.16
N TYR A 29 0.66 23.73 -0.30
CA TYR A 29 1.61 22.63 -0.24
C TYR A 29 0.99 21.35 0.34
N ILE A 30 0.09 21.50 1.32
CA ILE A 30 -0.70 20.37 1.84
C ILE A 30 -1.54 19.73 0.72
N ILE A 31 -2.25 20.53 -0.07
CA ILE A 31 -3.07 20.05 -1.19
C ILE A 31 -2.18 19.36 -2.24
N PHE A 32 -1.03 19.94 -2.56
CA PHE A 32 -0.08 19.35 -3.51
C PHE A 32 0.43 17.97 -3.04
N VAL A 33 0.88 17.86 -1.79
CA VAL A 33 1.35 16.58 -1.24
C VAL A 33 0.22 15.57 -1.13
N ALA A 34 -0.98 15.99 -0.71
CA ALA A 34 -2.15 15.12 -0.68
C ALA A 34 -2.51 14.60 -2.07
N ALA A 35 -2.43 15.44 -3.11
CA ALA A 35 -2.65 15.03 -4.49
C ALA A 35 -1.61 14.00 -4.97
N LEU A 36 -0.34 14.19 -4.63
CA LEU A 36 0.74 13.23 -4.95
C LEU A 36 0.55 11.88 -4.24
N ILE A 37 0.19 11.89 -2.96
CA ILE A 37 -0.10 10.68 -2.19
C ILE A 37 -1.32 9.98 -2.79
N SER A 38 -2.38 10.71 -3.10
CA SER A 38 -3.60 10.17 -3.69
C SER A 38 -3.33 9.52 -5.06
N LEU A 39 -2.54 10.17 -5.93
CA LEU A 39 -2.13 9.59 -7.20
C LEU A 39 -1.31 8.30 -7.02
N THR A 40 -0.38 8.30 -6.07
CA THR A 40 0.43 7.12 -5.76
C THR A 40 -0.43 5.97 -5.25
N LEU A 41 -1.41 6.26 -4.38
CA LEU A 41 -2.38 5.27 -3.90
C LEU A 41 -3.28 4.77 -5.03
N ALA A 42 -3.73 5.64 -5.93
CA ALA A 42 -4.52 5.23 -7.09
C ALA A 42 -3.76 4.25 -7.98
N VAL A 43 -2.48 4.54 -8.27
CA VAL A 43 -1.61 3.63 -9.05
C VAL A 43 -1.38 2.31 -8.31
N MET A 44 -1.08 2.35 -7.01
CA MET A 44 -0.89 1.15 -6.18
C MET A 44 -2.16 0.30 -6.09
N ASN A 45 -3.34 0.93 -5.98
CA ASN A 45 -4.62 0.24 -5.92
C ASN A 45 -4.99 -0.42 -7.24
N ILE A 46 -4.49 0.05 -8.40
CA ILE A 46 -4.76 -0.57 -9.71
C ILE A 46 -3.91 -1.84 -9.93
N LEU A 47 -2.79 -2.00 -9.21
CA LEU A 47 -1.95 -3.19 -9.34
C LEU A 47 -2.70 -4.45 -8.92
N PRO A 48 -2.42 -5.61 -9.55
CA PRO A 48 -3.08 -6.89 -9.26
C PRO A 48 -2.54 -7.52 -7.96
N ILE A 49 -2.52 -6.76 -6.86
CA ILE A 49 -2.07 -7.21 -5.55
C ILE A 49 -3.29 -7.68 -4.75
N PRO A 50 -3.36 -8.96 -4.36
CA PRO A 50 -4.45 -9.47 -3.53
C PRO A 50 -4.64 -8.62 -2.26
N ALA A 51 -5.89 -8.30 -1.94
CA ALA A 51 -6.36 -7.40 -0.87
C ALA A 51 -6.34 -5.88 -1.12
N LEU A 52 -5.85 -5.42 -2.28
CA LEU A 52 -6.10 -4.05 -2.77
C LEU A 52 -7.30 -4.03 -3.73
N ASP A 53 -7.88 -2.83 -3.93
CA ASP A 53 -9.10 -2.65 -4.72
C ASP A 53 -8.98 -3.26 -6.13
N GLY A 54 -7.95 -2.91 -6.90
CA GLY A 54 -7.72 -3.43 -8.24
C GLY A 54 -7.31 -4.90 -8.28
N GLY A 55 -6.67 -5.41 -7.22
CA GLY A 55 -6.42 -6.84 -7.06
C GLY A 55 -7.69 -7.66 -6.94
N ARG A 56 -8.71 -7.14 -6.25
CA ARG A 56 -10.04 -7.77 -6.16
C ARG A 56 -10.71 -7.86 -7.54
N TRP A 57 -10.72 -6.76 -8.30
CA TRP A 57 -11.26 -6.75 -9.67
C TRP A 57 -10.51 -7.73 -10.60
N PHE A 58 -9.18 -7.76 -10.51
CA PHE A 58 -8.34 -8.68 -11.29
C PHE A 58 -8.60 -10.15 -10.94
N THR A 59 -8.77 -10.48 -9.65
CA THR A 59 -9.11 -11.85 -9.23
C THR A 59 -10.50 -12.29 -9.67
N MET A 60 -11.47 -11.37 -9.75
CA MET A 60 -12.85 -11.68 -10.15
C MET A 60 -13.03 -11.73 -11.68
N THR A 61 -12.23 -10.98 -12.44
CA THR A 61 -12.48 -10.77 -13.89
C THR A 61 -11.41 -11.40 -14.79
N ASP A 62 -10.12 -11.21 -14.49
CA ASP A 62 -9.01 -11.61 -15.38
C ASP A 62 -8.41 -12.97 -15.04
N PHE A 63 -8.39 -13.33 -13.75
CA PHE A 63 -7.87 -14.63 -13.31
C PHE A 63 -8.73 -15.82 -13.79
N PRO A 64 -10.07 -15.81 -13.70
CA PRO A 64 -10.92 -16.89 -14.21
C PRO A 64 -11.15 -16.83 -15.74
N SER A 65 -10.92 -15.70 -16.41
CA SER A 65 -11.05 -15.63 -17.88
C SER A 65 -9.87 -16.32 -18.59
N ASN A 66 -8.65 -16.16 -18.05
CA ASN A 66 -7.45 -16.83 -18.55
C ASN A 66 -7.35 -18.31 -18.13
N LEU A 67 -7.88 -18.64 -16.96
CA LEU A 67 -7.94 -20.01 -16.45
C LEU A 67 -9.40 -20.45 -16.51
N ARG A 68 -9.83 -21.11 -17.61
CA ARG A 68 -11.21 -21.58 -17.95
C ARG A 68 -11.97 -22.38 -16.86
N LYS A 69 -12.05 -21.86 -15.65
CA LYS A 69 -12.63 -22.41 -14.43
C LYS A 69 -13.04 -21.21 -13.59
N ASP A 70 -14.35 -21.03 -13.47
CA ASP A 70 -14.92 -20.06 -12.55
C ASP A 70 -14.35 -20.32 -11.15
N LEU A 71 -13.70 -19.31 -10.57
CA LEU A 71 -13.30 -19.39 -9.18
C LEU A 71 -14.56 -19.41 -8.34
N THR A 72 -14.73 -20.45 -7.52
CA THR A 72 -15.81 -20.47 -6.53
C THR A 72 -15.63 -19.27 -5.61
N LYS A 73 -16.71 -18.58 -5.22
CA LYS A 73 -16.68 -17.41 -4.32
C LYS A 73 -15.79 -17.62 -3.08
N GLU A 74 -15.82 -18.83 -2.52
CA GLU A 74 -15.00 -19.23 -1.36
C GLU A 74 -13.48 -19.17 -1.63
N ARG A 75 -13.03 -19.42 -2.87
CA ARG A 75 -11.62 -19.30 -3.25
C ARG A 75 -11.19 -17.85 -3.43
N GLU A 76 -12.05 -17.01 -4.00
CA GLU A 76 -11.76 -15.58 -4.15
C GLU A 76 -11.65 -14.90 -2.77
N GLU A 77 -12.59 -15.20 -1.88
CA GLU A 77 -12.59 -14.72 -0.49
C GLU A 77 -11.33 -15.17 0.25
N ASN A 78 -10.93 -16.44 0.11
CA ASN A 78 -9.70 -16.94 0.73
C ASN A 78 -8.44 -16.27 0.19
N ILE A 79 -8.36 -16.00 -1.12
CA ILE A 79 -7.20 -15.30 -1.73
C ILE A 79 -7.11 -13.86 -1.22
N GLN A 80 -8.25 -13.15 -1.17
CA GLN A 80 -8.29 -11.78 -0.66
C GLN A 80 -8.00 -11.72 0.84
N ALA A 81 -8.57 -12.62 1.64
CA ALA A 81 -8.32 -12.70 3.08
C ALA A 81 -6.85 -13.02 3.38
N THR A 82 -6.25 -13.95 2.62
CA THR A 82 -4.82 -14.28 2.76
C THR A 82 -3.94 -13.10 2.38
N GLY A 83 -4.25 -12.42 1.26
CA GLY A 83 -3.57 -11.18 0.87
C GLY A 83 -3.64 -10.12 1.96
N MET A 84 -4.81 -9.94 2.57
CA MET A 84 -5.03 -8.93 3.61
C MET A 84 -4.22 -9.24 4.86
N LEU A 85 -4.19 -10.51 5.27
CA LEU A 85 -3.39 -10.98 6.38
C LEU A 85 -1.90 -10.73 6.16
N ILE A 86 -1.39 -11.04 4.96
CA ILE A 86 0.02 -10.80 4.59
C ILE A 86 0.34 -9.30 4.64
N LEU A 87 -0.51 -8.45 4.07
CA LEU A 87 -0.32 -6.99 4.08
C LEU A 87 -0.34 -6.42 5.51
N LEU A 88 -1.23 -6.92 6.38
CA LEU A 88 -1.26 -6.50 7.78
C LEU A 88 0.03 -6.88 8.51
N ILE A 89 0.52 -8.10 8.32
CA ILE A 89 1.80 -8.54 8.89
C ILE A 89 2.95 -7.67 8.37
N LEU A 90 3.01 -7.44 7.06
CA LEU A 90 4.02 -6.57 6.44
C LEU A 90 3.98 -5.15 7.02
N THR A 91 2.79 -4.59 7.19
CA THR A 91 2.61 -3.25 7.77
C THR A 91 3.17 -3.19 9.18
N ILE A 92 2.89 -4.20 10.02
CA ILE A 92 3.44 -4.29 11.38
C ILE A 92 4.96 -4.41 11.35
N LEU A 93 5.52 -5.28 10.50
CA LEU A 93 6.97 -5.48 10.39
C LEU A 93 7.70 -4.21 9.96
N VAL A 94 7.17 -3.50 8.96
CA VAL A 94 7.73 -2.22 8.49
C VAL A 94 7.62 -1.16 9.60
N THR A 95 6.49 -1.11 10.30
CA THR A 95 6.29 -0.18 11.42
C THR A 95 7.30 -0.41 12.54
N ILE A 96 7.56 -1.67 12.93
CA ILE A 96 8.58 -2.01 13.95
C ILE A 96 9.98 -1.63 13.46
N SER A 97 10.29 -1.91 12.19
CA SER A 97 11.58 -1.54 11.57
C SER A 97 11.80 -0.02 11.55
N ASP A 98 10.75 0.76 11.30
CA ASP A 98 10.78 2.21 11.37
C ASP A 98 11.04 2.72 12.79
N VAL A 99 10.36 2.16 13.80
CA VAL A 99 10.61 2.52 15.21
C VAL A 99 12.07 2.27 15.57
N GLY A 100 12.62 1.11 15.21
CA GLY A 100 14.02 0.76 15.50
C GLY A 100 15.07 1.58 14.73
N LYS A 101 14.68 2.33 13.68
CA LYS A 101 15.55 3.29 13.00
C LYS A 101 15.49 4.71 13.60
N LEU A 102 14.41 5.01 14.32
CA LEU A 102 14.18 6.33 14.93
C LEU A 102 14.76 6.45 16.34
N PHE A 103 15.05 5.33 17.00
CA PHE A 103 15.76 5.22 18.28
C PHE A 103 17.14 4.62 18.10
#